data_AF-A0A4V6PDS1-F1
#
_entry.id   AF-A0A4V6PDS1-F1
#
_cell.length_a   1.000
_cell.length_b   1.000
_cell.length_c   1.000
_cell.angle_alpha   90.00
_cell.angle_beta   90.00
_cell.angle_gamma   90.00
#
_symmetry.space_group_name_H-M   'P 1'
#
loop_
_entity.id
_entity.type
_entity.pdbx_description
1 polymer ?
#
loop_
_entity_poly.entity_id
_entity_poly.type
_entity_poly.pdbx_seq_one_letter_code
_entity_poly.pdbx_strand_id
1 'polypeptide(L)'
;MQWFILTNQALASVHVGRDREALRISTRMSDRAELPGRVRALFDVRAARALAALGDETEALRVFDRARSAFTDGTTGRDPVWSWWFDERELAGHEGMVYASLGNHDKALPRLAAAVERSEGREHFRWALYIHRANLLRASLLAGSWSEAERVAADVASMVGEIASARTEGILRRTVALPEQRPALPSTLSDALDHIAHRVS
;
A
#
# COMPACT_ATOMS: atom_id res chain seq x y z
N MET A 1 -15.92 -16.00 -8.11
CA MET A 1 -14.90 -15.23 -8.85
C MET A 1 -15.22 -13.75 -9.05
N GLN A 2 -16.49 -13.34 -9.18
CA GLN A 2 -16.85 -11.93 -9.41
C GLN A 2 -16.22 -10.95 -8.40
N TRP A 3 -16.29 -11.23 -7.09
CA TRP A 3 -15.72 -10.35 -6.06
C TRP A 3 -14.21 -10.17 -6.20
N PHE A 4 -13.48 -11.25 -6.50
CA PHE A 4 -12.04 -11.20 -6.75
C PHE A 4 -11.71 -10.28 -7.93
N ILE A 5 -12.45 -10.39 -9.03
CA ILE A 5 -12.22 -9.55 -10.22
C ILE A 5 -12.48 -8.07 -9.88
N LEU A 6 -13.61 -7.78 -9.24
CA LEU A 6 -14.00 -6.40 -8.92
C LEU A 6 -13.06 -5.73 -7.90
N THR A 7 -12.64 -6.44 -6.85
CA THR A 7 -11.70 -5.85 -5.87
C THR A 7 -10.33 -5.60 -6.50
N ASN A 8 -9.87 -6.48 -7.39
CA ASN A 8 -8.62 -6.26 -8.12
C ASN A 8 -8.73 -5.15 -9.17
N GLN A 9 -9.88 -5.01 -9.84
CA GLN A 9 -10.13 -3.89 -10.75
C GLN A 9 -10.16 -2.55 -10.01
N ALA A 10 -10.82 -2.50 -8.84
CA ALA A 10 -10.82 -1.30 -8.00
C ALA A 10 -9.40 -0.96 -7.52
N LEU A 11 -8.63 -1.96 -7.08
CA LEU A 11 -7.23 -1.79 -6.71
C LEU A 11 -6.39 -1.25 -7.88
N ALA A 12 -6.51 -1.85 -9.06
CA ALA A 12 -5.81 -1.40 -10.26
C ALA A 12 -6.17 0.06 -10.60
N SER A 13 -7.45 0.42 -10.50
CA SER A 13 -7.95 1.78 -10.73
C SER A 13 -7.29 2.79 -9.81
N VAL A 14 -7.15 2.50 -8.50
CA VAL A 14 -6.38 3.36 -7.58
C VAL A 14 -4.93 3.51 -8.03
N HIS A 15 -4.28 2.43 -8.47
CA HIS A 15 -2.88 2.48 -8.85
C HIS A 15 -2.58 3.28 -10.12
N VAL A 16 -3.56 3.42 -11.01
CA VAL A 16 -3.46 4.23 -12.24
C VAL A 16 -4.12 5.60 -12.12
N GLY A 17 -4.51 6.02 -10.91
CA GLY A 17 -5.12 7.34 -10.64
C GLY A 17 -6.56 7.48 -11.13
N ARG A 18 -7.27 6.37 -11.35
CA ARG A 18 -8.72 6.34 -11.67
C ARG A 18 -9.53 6.21 -10.38
N ASP A 19 -9.32 7.13 -9.44
CA ASP A 19 -9.83 6.99 -8.07
C ASP A 19 -11.36 7.03 -8.01
N ARG A 20 -12.01 7.85 -8.85
CA ARG A 20 -13.49 7.85 -8.97
C ARG A 20 -14.04 6.51 -9.48
N GLU A 21 -13.33 5.83 -10.37
CA GLU A 21 -13.72 4.49 -10.84
C GLU A 21 -13.59 3.47 -9.71
N ALA A 22 -12.46 3.49 -9.00
CA ALA A 22 -12.22 2.64 -7.85
C ALA A 22 -13.32 2.81 -6.79
N LEU A 23 -13.64 4.05 -6.43
CA LEU A 23 -14.65 4.38 -5.45
C LEU A 23 -16.04 3.85 -5.88
N ARG A 24 -16.41 4.05 -7.14
CA ARG A 24 -17.69 3.56 -7.69
C ARG A 24 -17.79 2.03 -7.66
N ILE A 25 -16.71 1.32 -8.01
CA ILE A 25 -16.70 -0.15 -7.97
C ILE A 25 -16.87 -0.64 -6.53
N SER A 26 -16.12 -0.04 -5.59
CA SER A 26 -16.09 -0.47 -4.20
C SER A 26 -17.40 -0.18 -3.47
N THR A 27 -17.93 1.04 -3.57
CA THR A 27 -19.18 1.45 -2.90
C THR A 27 -20.38 0.61 -3.35
N ARG A 28 -20.51 0.38 -4.66
CA ARG A 28 -21.56 -0.50 -5.22
C ARG A 28 -21.53 -1.91 -4.64
N MET A 29 -20.36 -2.40 -4.22
CA MET A 29 -20.22 -3.71 -3.57
C MET A 29 -20.48 -3.63 -2.08
N SER A 30 -19.95 -2.62 -1.39
CA SER A 30 -20.17 -2.43 0.05
C SER A 30 -21.66 -2.27 0.40
N ASP A 31 -22.48 -1.72 -0.49
CA ASP A 31 -23.94 -1.58 -0.30
C ASP A 31 -24.71 -2.90 -0.40
N ARG A 32 -24.06 -4.02 -0.79
CA ARG A 32 -24.70 -5.33 -0.81
C ARG A 32 -24.71 -5.94 0.59
N ALA A 33 -25.89 -6.36 1.05
CA ALA A 33 -26.10 -6.90 2.40
C ALA A 33 -25.31 -8.18 2.69
N GLU A 34 -24.97 -9.00 1.68
CA GLU A 34 -24.55 -10.39 1.87
C GLU A 34 -23.04 -10.66 1.73
N LEU A 35 -22.18 -9.64 1.72
CA LEU A 35 -20.74 -9.88 1.57
C LEU A 35 -20.14 -10.58 2.81
N PRO A 36 -19.32 -11.64 2.62
CA PRO A 36 -18.46 -12.18 3.68
C PRO A 36 -17.56 -11.09 4.28
N GLY A 37 -17.25 -11.21 5.57
CA GLY A 37 -16.54 -10.16 6.34
C GLY A 37 -15.23 -9.73 5.69
N ARG A 38 -14.41 -10.70 5.25
CA ARG A 38 -13.12 -10.39 4.61
C ARG A 38 -13.29 -9.75 3.23
N VAL A 39 -14.32 -10.16 2.48
CA VAL A 39 -14.62 -9.56 1.18
C VAL A 39 -15.13 -8.12 1.35
N ARG A 40 -15.96 -7.86 2.36
CA ARG A 40 -16.40 -6.52 2.73
C ARG A 40 -15.22 -5.63 3.12
N ALA A 41 -14.35 -6.12 4.01
CA ALA A 41 -13.14 -5.42 4.41
C ALA A 41 -12.25 -5.06 3.21
N LEU A 42 -12.08 -5.97 2.25
CA LEU A 42 -11.34 -5.69 1.02
C LEU A 42 -11.95 -4.53 0.21
N PHE A 43 -13.26 -4.53 -0.05
CA PHE A 43 -13.91 -3.44 -0.78
C PHE A 43 -13.83 -2.11 -0.01
N ASP A 44 -14.00 -2.13 1.31
CA ASP A 44 -13.88 -0.94 2.13
C ASP A 44 -12.44 -0.39 2.12
N VAL A 45 -11.42 -1.24 2.18
CA VAL A 45 -10.03 -0.82 1.96
C VAL A 45 -9.84 -0.16 0.59
N ARG A 46 -10.43 -0.71 -0.48
CA ARG A 46 -10.34 -0.10 -1.82
C ARG A 46 -11.05 1.26 -1.88
N ALA A 47 -12.21 1.39 -1.26
CA ALA A 47 -12.93 2.65 -1.16
C ALA A 47 -12.12 3.69 -0.36
N ALA A 48 -11.60 3.33 0.81
CA ALA A 48 -10.77 4.21 1.63
C ALA A 48 -9.52 4.70 0.89
N ARG A 49 -8.83 3.81 0.15
CA ARG A 49 -7.70 4.22 -0.70
C ARG A 49 -8.08 5.20 -1.80
N ALA A 50 -9.24 5.02 -2.43
CA ALA A 50 -9.73 5.92 -3.45
C ALA A 50 -10.13 7.29 -2.87
N LEU A 51 -10.81 7.30 -1.71
CA LEU A 51 -11.19 8.53 -0.99
C LEU A 51 -9.94 9.31 -0.56
N ALA A 52 -8.93 8.61 -0.03
CA ALA A 52 -7.66 9.22 0.36
C ALA A 52 -6.95 9.88 -0.83
N ALA A 53 -6.92 9.22 -1.99
CA ALA A 53 -6.36 9.78 -3.22
C ALA A 53 -7.16 10.99 -3.75
N LEU A 54 -8.46 11.06 -3.45
CA LEU A 54 -9.33 12.20 -3.76
C LEU A 54 -9.27 13.33 -2.71
N GLY A 55 -8.53 13.14 -1.61
CA GLY A 55 -8.37 14.12 -0.54
C GLY A 55 -9.50 14.13 0.50
N ASP A 56 -10.42 13.17 0.48
CA ASP A 56 -11.51 13.07 1.46
C ASP A 56 -11.02 12.33 2.72
N GLU A 57 -10.27 13.03 3.58
CA GLU A 57 -9.66 12.46 4.78
C GLU A 57 -10.70 11.83 5.73
N THR A 58 -11.76 12.58 6.05
CA THR A 58 -12.76 12.15 7.03
C THR A 58 -13.43 10.85 6.60
N GLU A 59 -13.90 10.78 5.35
CA GLU A 59 -14.56 9.58 4.86
C GLU A 59 -13.58 8.43 4.62
N ALA A 60 -12.35 8.71 4.16
CA ALA A 60 -11.32 7.68 3.98
C ALA A 60 -11.02 6.95 5.29
N LEU A 61 -10.80 7.69 6.39
CA LEU A 61 -10.50 7.12 7.69
C LEU A 61 -11.70 6.37 8.27
N ARG A 62 -12.90 6.94 8.17
CA ARG A 62 -14.14 6.29 8.62
C ARG A 62 -14.38 4.96 7.91
N VAL A 63 -14.20 4.92 6.60
CA VAL A 63 -14.36 3.69 5.80
C VAL A 63 -13.25 2.69 6.11
N PHE A 64 -12.02 3.16 6.36
CA PHE A 64 -10.93 2.27 6.74
C PHE A 64 -11.15 1.62 8.12
N ASP A 65 -11.68 2.36 9.09
CA ASP A 65 -12.05 1.81 10.40
C ASP A 65 -13.16 0.75 10.28
N ARG A 66 -14.16 0.98 9.41
CA ARG A 66 -15.15 -0.05 9.08
C ARG A 66 -14.51 -1.30 8.48
N ALA A 67 -13.52 -1.13 7.60
CA ALA A 67 -12.78 -2.26 7.02
C ALA A 67 -12.02 -3.05 8.10
N ARG A 68 -11.40 -2.34 9.05
CA ARG A 68 -10.70 -2.95 10.20
C ARG A 68 -11.67 -3.75 11.06
N SER A 69 -12.81 -3.18 11.45
CA SER A 69 -13.82 -3.90 12.22
C SER A 69 -14.28 -5.17 11.51
N ALA A 70 -14.63 -5.08 10.21
CA ALA A 70 -15.05 -6.24 9.43
C ALA A 70 -13.95 -7.32 9.28
N PHE A 71 -12.67 -6.93 9.33
CA PHE A 71 -11.56 -7.87 9.36
C PHE A 71 -11.38 -8.52 10.74
N THR A 72 -11.49 -7.73 11.82
CA THR A 72 -11.35 -8.20 13.21
C THR A 72 -12.49 -9.10 13.66
N ASP A 73 -13.69 -8.91 13.13
CA ASP A 73 -14.83 -9.83 13.33
C ASP A 73 -14.53 -11.26 12.82
N GLY A 74 -13.42 -11.43 12.09
CA GLY A 74 -12.79 -12.70 11.80
C GLY A 74 -13.27 -13.35 10.51
N THR A 75 -12.57 -14.41 10.12
CA THR A 75 -12.98 -15.25 9.00
C THR A 75 -14.13 -16.14 9.39
N THR A 76 -15.15 -16.17 8.54
CA THR A 76 -16.26 -17.11 8.60
C THR A 76 -16.10 -18.17 7.52
N GLY A 77 -16.83 -19.29 7.63
CA GLY A 77 -16.91 -20.30 6.55
C GLY A 77 -17.49 -19.76 5.23
N ARG A 78 -18.00 -18.52 5.21
CA ARG A 78 -18.47 -17.83 4.00
C ARG A 78 -17.36 -17.10 3.26
N ASP A 79 -16.21 -16.88 3.89
CA ASP A 79 -15.09 -16.21 3.25
C ASP A 79 -14.48 -17.13 2.19
N PRO A 80 -14.36 -16.67 0.94
CA PRO A 80 -13.88 -17.52 -0.12
C PRO A 80 -12.38 -17.80 0.05
N VAL A 81 -11.95 -19.01 -0.31
CA VAL A 81 -10.56 -19.47 -0.12
C VAL A 81 -9.56 -18.46 -0.66
N TRP A 82 -9.78 -17.89 -1.85
CA TRP A 82 -8.89 -16.92 -2.49
C TRP A 82 -8.60 -15.67 -1.63
N SER A 83 -9.38 -15.38 -0.60
CA SER A 83 -9.19 -14.23 0.28
C SER A 83 -8.07 -14.43 1.32
N TRP A 84 -7.48 -15.63 1.42
CA TRP A 84 -6.46 -16.00 2.40
C TRP A 84 -5.27 -15.04 2.49
N TRP A 85 -4.90 -14.38 1.38
CA TRP A 85 -3.77 -13.45 1.33
C TRP A 85 -4.05 -12.12 2.04
N PHE A 86 -5.32 -11.76 2.25
CA PHE A 86 -5.68 -10.54 2.97
C PHE A 86 -5.65 -10.81 4.47
N ASP A 87 -4.54 -10.42 5.08
CA ASP A 87 -4.18 -10.61 6.48
C ASP A 87 -3.83 -9.27 7.16
N GLU A 88 -3.34 -9.34 8.40
CA GLU A 88 -2.97 -8.14 9.17
C GLU A 88 -1.87 -7.31 8.52
N ARG A 89 -0.96 -7.95 7.77
CA ARG A 89 0.06 -7.21 7.02
C ARG A 89 -0.60 -6.39 5.94
N GLU A 90 -1.45 -7.00 5.11
CA GLU A 90 -2.10 -6.29 4.00
C GLU A 90 -2.98 -5.16 4.54
N LEU A 91 -3.66 -5.38 5.67
CA LEU A 91 -4.43 -4.35 6.35
C LEU A 91 -3.52 -3.19 6.80
N ALA A 92 -2.43 -3.46 7.51
CA ALA A 92 -1.48 -2.44 7.97
C ALA A 92 -0.84 -1.68 6.78
N GLY A 93 -0.46 -2.39 5.73
CA GLY A 93 0.14 -1.80 4.53
C GLY A 93 -0.84 -0.87 3.81
N HIS A 94 -2.11 -1.26 3.70
CA HIS A 94 -3.14 -0.40 3.13
C HIS A 94 -3.49 0.80 4.00
N GLU A 95 -3.49 0.66 5.33
CA GLU A 95 -3.68 1.79 6.24
C GLU A 95 -2.56 2.83 6.05
N GLY A 96 -1.32 2.36 5.99
CA GLY A 96 -0.16 3.19 5.73
C GLY A 96 -0.27 3.92 4.38
N MET A 97 -0.71 3.23 3.34
CA MET A 97 -0.96 3.85 2.02
C MET A 97 -2.10 4.89 2.03
N VAL A 98 -3.14 4.70 2.86
CA VAL A 98 -4.21 5.71 3.06
C VAL A 98 -3.62 6.97 3.68
N TYR A 99 -2.91 6.85 4.80
CA TYR A 99 -2.27 8.02 5.43
C TYR A 99 -1.25 8.69 4.51
N ALA A 100 -0.44 7.92 3.78
CA ALA A 100 0.53 8.47 2.84
C ALA A 100 -0.13 9.25 1.69
N SER A 101 -1.30 8.80 1.21
CA SER A 101 -2.05 9.51 0.16
C SER A 101 -2.66 10.82 0.65
N LEU A 102 -2.98 10.89 1.96
CA LEU A 102 -3.46 12.10 2.64
C LEU A 102 -2.33 13.07 3.04
N GLY A 103 -1.06 12.74 2.76
CA GLY A 103 0.09 13.54 3.19
C GLY A 103 0.45 13.36 4.67
N ASN A 104 -0.23 12.48 5.41
CA ASN A 104 0.00 12.21 6.82
C ASN A 104 1.16 11.22 7.03
N HIS A 105 2.37 11.60 6.62
CA HIS A 105 3.54 10.69 6.59
C HIS A 105 3.94 10.14 7.95
N ASP A 106 3.83 10.94 9.03
CA ASP A 106 4.10 10.51 10.40
C ASP A 106 3.17 9.37 10.85
N LYS A 107 1.91 9.37 10.39
CA LYS A 107 0.96 8.28 10.64
C LYS A 107 1.18 7.10 9.71
N ALA A 108 1.65 7.34 8.48
CA ALA A 108 1.90 6.30 7.49
C ALA A 108 3.08 5.39 7.88
N LEU A 109 4.17 5.98 8.36
CA LEU A 109 5.41 5.30 8.71
C LEU A 109 5.23 4.06 9.61
N PRO A 110 4.66 4.19 10.83
CA PRO A 110 4.52 3.04 11.73
C PRO A 110 3.63 1.94 11.15
N ARG A 111 2.65 2.26 10.28
CA ARG A 111 1.77 1.26 9.64
C ARG A 111 2.50 0.49 8.55
N LEU A 112 3.26 1.20 7.71
CA LEU A 112 4.07 0.61 6.66
C LEU A 112 5.21 -0.23 7.22
N ALA A 113 5.90 0.25 8.27
CA ALA A 113 6.93 -0.49 8.97
C ALA A 113 6.37 -1.80 9.56
N ALA A 114 5.20 -1.73 10.21
CA ALA A 114 4.58 -2.92 10.78
C ALA A 114 4.06 -3.91 9.72
N ALA A 115 3.76 -3.45 8.49
CA ALA A 115 3.49 -4.33 7.37
C ALA A 115 4.76 -5.03 6.86
N VAL A 116 5.88 -4.29 6.77
CA VAL A 116 7.19 -4.86 6.42
C VAL A 116 7.60 -5.92 7.43
N GLU A 117 7.60 -5.60 8.73
CA GLU A 117 7.97 -6.52 9.82
C GLU A 117 7.15 -7.82 9.77
N ARG A 118 5.83 -7.74 9.62
CA ARG A 118 4.96 -8.92 9.52
C ARG A 118 5.21 -9.77 8.27
N SER A 119 5.86 -9.22 7.25
CA SER A 119 6.21 -9.91 6.02
C SER A 119 7.55 -10.63 6.08
N GLU A 120 8.44 -10.25 7.01
CA GLU A 120 9.81 -10.77 7.05
C GLU A 120 9.83 -12.28 7.27
N GLY A 121 10.77 -12.97 6.62
CA GLY A 121 10.86 -14.43 6.64
C GLY A 121 9.78 -15.18 5.85
N ARG A 122 8.83 -14.49 5.20
CA ARG A 122 7.75 -15.14 4.42
C ARG A 122 8.02 -15.07 2.92
N GLU A 123 8.76 -16.04 2.41
CA GLU A 123 9.22 -16.07 1.00
C GLU A 123 8.07 -16.00 -0.03
N HIS A 124 6.93 -16.65 0.26
CA HIS A 124 5.73 -16.66 -0.59
C HIS A 124 5.06 -15.28 -0.72
N PHE A 125 5.49 -14.28 0.06
CA PHE A 125 4.98 -12.92 0.04
C PHE A 125 6.03 -11.87 -0.31
N ARG A 126 7.14 -12.27 -0.95
CA ARG A 126 8.20 -11.33 -1.39
C ARG A 126 7.65 -10.15 -2.21
N TRP A 127 6.62 -10.36 -3.03
CA TRP A 127 5.97 -9.30 -3.81
C TRP A 127 5.21 -8.28 -2.93
N ALA A 128 4.54 -8.74 -1.88
CA ALA A 128 3.82 -7.89 -0.92
C ALA A 128 4.82 -7.09 -0.07
N LEU A 129 5.89 -7.75 0.36
CA LEU A 129 7.02 -7.09 1.03
C LEU A 129 7.63 -6.00 0.15
N TYR A 130 7.82 -6.27 -1.14
CA TYR A 130 8.41 -5.31 -2.07
C TYR A 130 7.57 -4.02 -2.19
N ILE A 131 6.25 -4.15 -2.35
CA ILE A 131 5.38 -2.98 -2.41
C ILE A 131 5.32 -2.22 -1.07
N HIS A 132 5.32 -2.92 0.07
CA HIS A 132 5.33 -2.26 1.38
C HIS A 132 6.63 -1.49 1.60
N ARG A 133 7.79 -2.08 1.27
CA ARG A 133 9.09 -1.39 1.32
C ARG A 133 9.16 -0.17 0.40
N ALA A 134 8.65 -0.26 -0.83
CA ALA A 134 8.63 0.89 -1.73
C ALA A 134 7.76 2.06 -1.21
N ASN A 135 6.63 1.76 -0.58
CA ASN A 135 5.80 2.79 0.08
C ASN A 135 6.47 3.32 1.35
N LEU A 136 7.10 2.46 2.15
CA LEU A 136 7.82 2.84 3.36
C LEU A 136 8.98 3.78 3.01
N LEU A 137 9.80 3.43 2.02
CA LEU A 137 10.90 4.27 1.53
C LEU A 137 10.39 5.66 1.14
N ARG A 138 9.30 5.72 0.36
CA ARG A 138 8.69 7.00 -0.05
C ARG A 138 8.24 7.82 1.16
N ALA A 139 7.54 7.18 2.11
CA ALA A 139 7.07 7.85 3.31
C ALA A 139 8.23 8.34 4.20
N SER A 140 9.30 7.55 4.35
CA SER A 140 10.49 7.92 5.13
C SER A 140 11.20 9.12 4.53
N LEU A 141 11.36 9.16 3.20
CA LEU A 141 11.90 10.33 2.52
C LEU A 141 11.03 11.57 2.75
N LEU A 142 9.73 11.48 2.49
CA LEU A 142 8.79 12.60 2.66
C LEU A 142 8.70 13.11 4.10
N ALA A 143 8.85 12.23 5.10
CA ALA A 143 8.87 12.59 6.51
C ALA A 143 10.26 13.06 7.03
N GLY A 144 11.31 12.97 6.22
CA GLY A 144 12.68 13.27 6.65
C GLY A 144 13.29 12.24 7.61
N SER A 145 12.76 11.03 7.65
CA SER A 145 13.27 9.92 8.47
C SER A 145 14.45 9.23 7.76
N TRP A 146 15.60 9.90 7.73
CA TRP A 146 16.74 9.51 6.89
C TRP A 146 17.32 8.14 7.22
N SER A 147 17.47 7.79 8.50
CA SER A 147 18.00 6.47 8.90
C SER A 147 17.08 5.34 8.46
N GLU A 148 15.77 5.53 8.55
CA GLU A 148 14.80 4.53 8.07
C GLU A 148 14.77 4.49 6.54
N ALA A 149 14.86 5.64 5.88
CA ALA A 149 14.95 5.71 4.42
C ALA A 149 16.19 4.96 3.90
N GLU A 150 17.36 5.15 4.53
CA GLU A 150 18.61 4.47 4.16
C GLU A 150 18.50 2.95 4.31
N ARG A 151 18.02 2.49 5.46
CA ARG A 151 17.81 1.05 5.74
C ARG A 151 16.89 0.42 4.70
N VAL A 152 15.75 1.06 4.43
CA VAL A 152 14.74 0.52 3.50
C VAL A 152 15.19 0.66 2.05
N ALA A 153 15.97 1.69 1.70
CA ALA A 153 16.54 1.83 0.36
C ALA A 153 17.50 0.70 0.02
N ALA A 154 18.35 0.27 0.96
CA ALA A 154 19.23 -0.88 0.78
C ALA A 154 18.43 -2.17 0.52
N ASP A 155 17.37 -2.41 1.31
CA ASP A 155 16.48 -3.56 1.09
C ASP A 155 15.81 -3.50 -0.29
N VAL A 156 15.28 -2.34 -0.69
CA VAL A 156 14.62 -2.16 -2.00
C VAL A 156 15.61 -2.35 -3.16
N ALA A 157 16.84 -1.87 -3.02
CA ALA A 157 17.91 -2.04 -3.99
C ALA A 157 18.27 -3.53 -4.21
N SER A 158 18.18 -4.36 -3.17
CA SER A 158 18.37 -5.82 -3.33
C SER A 158 17.23 -6.51 -4.10
N MET A 159 16.03 -5.92 -4.11
CA MET A 159 14.83 -6.53 -4.71
C MET A 159 14.56 -6.03 -6.13
N VAL A 160 15.10 -4.88 -6.52
CA VAL A 160 14.77 -4.23 -7.79
C VAL A 160 15.36 -4.98 -8.99
N GLY A 161 14.46 -5.41 -9.88
CA GLY A 161 14.80 -6.25 -11.04
C GLY A 161 14.94 -7.74 -10.72
N GLU A 162 14.83 -8.16 -9.45
CA GLU A 162 14.52 -9.56 -9.12
C GLU A 162 13.00 -9.82 -9.20
N ILE A 163 12.20 -8.83 -8.81
CA ILE A 163 10.73 -8.93 -8.75
C ILE A 163 10.12 -7.94 -9.74
N ALA A 164 9.50 -8.46 -10.79
CA ALA A 164 8.77 -7.64 -11.77
C ALA A 164 7.44 -7.14 -11.16
N SER A 165 7.28 -5.81 -11.05
CA SER A 165 6.05 -5.21 -10.54
C SER A 165 5.92 -3.77 -11.05
N ALA A 166 5.16 -3.60 -12.13
CA ALA A 166 4.88 -2.28 -12.73
C ALA A 166 4.32 -1.27 -11.70
N ARG A 167 3.54 -1.75 -10.73
CA ARG A 167 2.99 -0.94 -9.64
C ARG A 167 4.09 -0.45 -8.69
N THR A 168 4.98 -1.35 -8.28
CA THR A 168 6.07 -1.00 -7.37
C THR A 168 7.08 -0.10 -8.07
N GLU A 169 7.45 -0.40 -9.32
CA GLU A 169 8.30 0.43 -10.16
C GLU A 169 7.71 1.84 -10.34
N GLY A 170 6.39 1.96 -10.53
CA GLY A 170 5.72 3.26 -10.60
C GLY A 170 5.82 4.06 -9.29
N ILE A 171 5.79 3.40 -8.14
CA ILE A 171 6.04 4.05 -6.83
C ILE A 171 7.50 4.50 -6.76
N LEU A 172 8.45 3.61 -7.07
CA LEU A 172 9.88 3.88 -6.99
C LEU A 172 10.32 5.01 -7.93
N ARG A 173 9.80 5.06 -9.17
CA ARG A 173 10.02 6.18 -10.11
C ARG A 173 9.61 7.52 -9.50
N ARG A 174 8.44 7.60 -8.86
CA ARG A 174 7.99 8.82 -8.18
C ARG A 174 8.80 9.12 -6.91
N THR A 175 9.40 8.11 -6.29
CA THR A 175 10.21 8.24 -5.08
C THR A 175 11.59 8.81 -5.41
N VAL A 176 12.29 8.26 -6.40
CA VAL A 176 13.63 8.73 -6.79
C VAL A 176 13.63 10.10 -7.47
N ALA A 177 12.47 10.51 -8.00
CA ALA A 177 12.26 11.82 -8.62
C ALA A 177 11.96 12.95 -7.63
N LEU A 178 11.91 12.70 -6.31
CA LEU A 178 11.69 13.74 -5.29
C LEU A 178 12.91 14.70 -5.27
N PRO A 179 12.81 15.92 -5.83
CA PRO A 179 13.98 16.75 -6.10
C PRO A 179 14.42 17.56 -4.87
N GLU A 180 13.48 17.93 -3.99
CA GLU A 180 13.69 18.85 -2.88
C GLU A 180 14.57 18.29 -1.75
N GLN A 181 14.75 16.96 -1.72
CA GLN A 181 15.39 16.28 -0.60
C GLN A 181 16.85 15.89 -0.89
N ARG A 182 17.24 15.79 -2.16
CA ARG A 182 18.54 15.24 -2.61
C ARG A 182 19.78 15.95 -2.03
N PRO A 183 19.84 17.30 -1.95
CA PRO A 183 21.04 17.98 -1.43
C PRO A 183 21.35 17.71 0.05
N ALA A 184 20.39 17.18 0.82
CA ALA A 184 20.53 16.93 2.26
C ALA A 184 20.61 15.42 2.61
N LEU A 185 20.61 14.53 1.62
CA LEU A 185 20.63 13.09 1.89
C LEU A 185 22.05 12.61 2.25
N PRO A 186 22.17 11.64 3.17
CA PRO A 186 23.38 10.85 3.31
C PRO A 186 23.83 10.25 1.97
N SER A 187 25.14 10.18 1.71
CA SER A 187 25.69 9.70 0.44
C SER A 187 25.26 8.27 0.11
N THR A 188 25.25 7.39 1.11
CA THR A 188 24.76 6.01 1.01
C THR A 188 23.30 5.91 0.56
N LEU A 189 22.43 6.77 1.08
CA LEU A 189 21.04 6.86 0.66
C LEU A 189 20.94 7.41 -0.78
N SER A 190 21.74 8.41 -1.14
CA SER A 190 21.80 8.91 -2.51
C SER A 190 22.21 7.80 -3.50
N ASP A 191 23.28 7.06 -3.20
CA ASP A 191 23.78 5.97 -4.04
C ASP A 191 22.72 4.87 -4.22
N ALA A 192 22.03 4.50 -3.13
CA ALA A 192 20.94 3.52 -3.19
C ALA A 192 19.77 4.01 -4.06
N LEU A 193 19.39 5.29 -3.95
CA LEU A 193 18.34 5.87 -4.79
C LEU A 193 18.73 5.96 -6.26
N ASP A 194 19.99 6.24 -6.57
CA ASP A 194 20.50 6.27 -7.95
C ASP A 194 20.57 4.87 -8.56
N HIS A 195 20.96 3.86 -7.77
CA HIS A 195 20.86 2.45 -8.19
C HIS A 195 19.41 2.06 -8.49
N ILE A 196 18.47 2.38 -7.59
CA ILE A 196 17.05 2.11 -7.80
C ILE A 196 16.57 2.83 -9.07
N ALA A 197 16.91 4.11 -9.25
CA ALA A 197 16.53 4.90 -10.41
C ALA A 197 16.96 4.25 -11.73
N HIS A 198 18.21 3.77 -11.81
CA HIS A 198 18.73 3.10 -13.00
C HIS A 198 17.96 1.80 -13.33
N ARG A 199 17.43 1.12 -12.31
CA ARG A 199 16.75 -0.18 -12.47
C ARG A 199 15.25 -0.05 -12.78
N VAL A 200 14.64 1.11 -12.53
CA VAL A 200 13.20 1.37 -12.77
C VAL A 200 12.93 2.36 -13.91
N SER A 201 13.98 2.86 -14.57
CA SER A 201 13.94 3.69 -15.78
C SER A 201 13.62 2.86 -17.00
#